data_AF-A0A2V8UYB0-F1
#
_entry.id   AF-A0A2V8UYB0-F1
#
_cell.length_a   1.000
_cell.length_b   1.000
_cell.length_c   1.000
_cell.angle_alpha   90.00
_cell.angle_beta   90.00
_cell.angle_gamma   90.00
#
_symmetry.space_group_name_H-M   'P 1'
#
loop_
_entity.id
_entity.type
_entity.pdbx_description
1 polymer ?
#
loop_
_entity_poly.entity_id
_entity_poly.type
_entity_poly.pdbx_seq_one_letter_code
_entity_poly.pdbx_strand_id
1 'polypeptide(L)'
;MKPIECELEPEVLAAVLQSCWPGRVDAPLRAHVAACAICSDVVAIAGVFDDARGEMRARTVVPDSGRVWWLAQLRARREAGEAAGRPITAAQVIAFACAVGLLGACFGATSAWFQSALRWIASTVSGFDAKALLPSATALLAEHGALVLATAAVLFLVPTAVYLALGRD
;
A
#
# COMPACT_ATOMS: atom_id res chain seq x y z
N MET A 1 26.91 41.98 -43.74
CA MET A 1 26.75 40.68 -43.03
C MET A 1 26.12 40.99 -41.69
N LYS A 2 24.94 40.42 -41.39
CA LYS A 2 24.42 40.49 -40.02
C LYS A 2 25.38 39.66 -39.15
N PRO A 3 25.97 40.21 -38.08
CA PRO A 3 26.69 39.38 -37.13
C PRO A 3 25.72 38.29 -36.67
N ILE A 4 26.14 37.03 -36.78
CA ILE A 4 25.31 35.85 -36.45
C ILE A 4 25.32 35.62 -34.93
N GLU A 5 26.20 36.31 -34.21
CA GLU A 5 26.48 36.10 -32.81
C GLU A 5 26.53 37.44 -32.09
N CYS A 6 25.93 37.49 -30.89
CA CYS A 6 25.91 38.67 -30.04
C CYS A 6 26.50 38.35 -28.66
N GLU A 7 27.49 39.11 -28.23
CA GLU A 7 28.18 38.90 -26.95
C GLU A 7 27.25 39.03 -25.72
N LEU A 8 26.19 39.85 -25.83
CA LEU A 8 25.22 40.09 -24.76
C LEU A 8 23.99 39.16 -24.82
N GLU A 9 23.89 38.33 -25.86
CA GLU A 9 22.84 37.31 -25.97
C GLU A 9 22.71 36.40 -24.74
N PRO A 10 23.78 35.82 -24.16
CA PRO A 10 23.66 34.95 -22.99
C PRO A 10 23.10 35.70 -21.77
N GLU A 11 23.43 36.97 -21.58
CA GLU A 11 22.92 37.80 -20.49
C GLU A 11 21.43 38.10 -20.67
N VAL A 12 21.02 38.46 -21.89
CA VAL A 12 19.61 38.68 -22.23
C VAL A 12 18.80 37.39 -22.05
N LEU A 13 19.32 36.27 -22.53
CA LEU A 13 18.69 34.95 -22.40
C LEU A 13 18.53 34.57 -20.92
N ALA A 14 19.55 34.79 -20.09
CA ALA A 14 19.48 34.54 -18.65
C ALA A 14 18.40 35.40 -17.97
N ALA A 15 18.34 36.71 -18.30
CA ALA A 15 17.33 37.62 -17.75
C ALA A 15 15.90 37.21 -18.13
N VAL A 16 15.73 36.72 -19.35
CA VAL A 16 14.47 36.17 -19.87
C VAL A 16 14.08 34.88 -19.15
N LEU A 17 15.01 33.91 -19.03
CA LEU A 17 14.74 32.63 -18.37
C LEU A 17 14.35 32.79 -16.89
N GLN A 18 14.88 33.82 -16.23
CA GLN A 18 14.56 34.16 -14.84
C GLN A 18 13.28 35.00 -14.68
N SER A 19 12.56 35.30 -15.77
CA SER A 19 11.36 36.15 -15.74
C SER A 19 11.65 37.52 -15.10
N CYS A 20 12.84 38.06 -15.36
CA CYS A 20 13.29 39.37 -14.89
C CYS A 20 13.07 40.46 -15.94
N TRP A 21 12.99 40.09 -17.22
CA TRP A 21 12.67 41.02 -18.30
C TRP A 21 11.21 41.49 -18.27
N PRO A 22 10.88 42.77 -18.56
CA PRO A 22 11.79 43.92 -18.73
C PRO A 22 12.07 44.67 -17.42
N GLY A 23 11.36 44.35 -16.33
CA GLY A 23 11.28 45.21 -15.14
C GLY A 23 12.47 45.12 -14.18
N ARG A 24 13.21 44.01 -14.18
CA ARG A 24 14.36 43.74 -13.29
C ARG A 24 15.65 43.61 -14.09
N VAL A 25 15.85 44.51 -15.04
CA VAL A 25 17.01 44.50 -15.95
C VAL A 25 17.53 45.92 -16.14
N ASP A 26 18.85 46.06 -16.17
CA ASP A 26 19.52 47.36 -16.26
C ASP A 26 19.19 48.09 -17.57
N ALA A 27 19.18 49.43 -17.50
CA ALA A 27 18.96 50.30 -18.66
C ALA A 27 19.89 50.03 -19.86
N PRO A 28 21.21 49.77 -19.70
CA PRO A 28 22.09 49.43 -20.83
C PRO A 28 21.66 48.16 -21.57
N LEU A 29 21.24 47.10 -20.86
CA LEU A 29 20.81 45.85 -21.49
C LEU A 29 19.50 46.06 -22.26
N ARG A 30 18.58 46.89 -21.74
CA ARG A 30 17.38 47.31 -22.47
C ARG A 30 17.69 48.11 -23.74
N ALA A 31 18.64 49.04 -23.66
CA ALA A 31 19.08 49.81 -24.82
C ALA A 31 19.72 48.90 -25.89
N HIS A 32 20.49 47.88 -25.47
CA HIS A 32 21.09 46.91 -26.37
C HIS A 32 20.03 46.10 -27.13
N VAL A 33 19.04 45.53 -26.44
CA VAL A 33 17.95 44.76 -27.08
C VAL A 33 17.17 45.61 -28.09
N ALA A 34 16.98 46.90 -27.83
CA ALA A 34 16.32 47.80 -28.78
C ALA A 34 17.12 48.02 -30.09
N ALA A 35 18.44 47.82 -30.05
CA ALA A 35 19.33 48.01 -31.20
C ALA A 35 19.78 46.69 -31.86
N CYS A 36 19.68 45.56 -31.16
CA CYS A 36 20.18 44.26 -31.62
C CYS A 36 19.04 43.31 -32.05
N ALA A 37 18.99 42.96 -33.34
CA ALA A 37 17.95 42.10 -33.89
C ALA A 37 17.91 40.68 -33.27
N ILE A 38 19.07 40.10 -32.92
CA ILE A 38 19.14 38.77 -32.30
C ILE A 38 18.48 38.80 -30.93
N CYS A 39 18.91 39.74 -30.09
CA CYS A 39 18.40 39.87 -28.73
C CYS A 39 16.92 40.34 -28.72
N SER A 40 16.49 41.12 -29.72
CA SER A 40 15.07 41.47 -29.86
C SER A 40 14.20 40.26 -30.18
N ASP A 41 14.67 39.34 -31.02
CA ASP A 41 13.94 38.12 -31.36
C ASP A 41 13.84 37.17 -30.16
N VAL A 42 14.91 37.01 -29.38
CA VAL A 42 14.92 36.23 -28.13
C VAL A 42 13.88 36.75 -27.14
N VAL A 43 13.85 38.07 -26.92
CA VAL A 43 12.88 38.72 -26.04
C VAL A 43 11.45 38.60 -26.57
N ALA A 44 11.25 38.73 -27.88
CA ALA A 44 9.93 38.61 -28.49
C ALA A 44 9.37 37.20 -28.32
N ILE A 45 10.15 36.16 -28.61
CA ILE A 45 9.75 34.76 -28.43
C ILE A 45 9.43 34.48 -26.97
N ALA A 46 10.28 34.93 -26.06
CA ALA A 46 10.06 34.70 -24.64
C ALA A 46 8.84 35.44 -24.08
N GLY A 47 8.54 36.63 -24.58
CA GLY A 47 7.30 37.35 -24.25
C GLY A 47 6.07 36.50 -24.56
N VAL A 48 6.03 35.83 -25.71
CA VAL A 48 4.94 34.90 -26.07
C VAL A 48 4.82 33.74 -25.07
N PHE A 49 5.94 33.17 -24.63
CA PHE A 49 5.92 32.11 -23.61
C PHE A 49 5.46 32.60 -22.25
N ASP A 50 5.87 33.79 -21.82
CA ASP A 50 5.45 34.37 -20.55
C ASP A 50 3.96 34.74 -20.55
N ASP A 51 3.45 35.28 -21.66
CA ASP A 51 2.02 35.54 -21.86
C ASP A 51 1.22 34.23 -21.81
N ALA A 52 1.66 33.20 -22.54
CA ALA A 52 1.02 31.89 -22.52
C ALA A 52 1.03 31.26 -21.12
N ARG A 53 2.14 31.37 -20.38
CA ARG A 53 2.21 30.94 -18.96
C ARG A 53 1.24 31.75 -18.09
N GLY A 54 1.13 33.06 -18.30
CA GLY A 54 0.18 33.93 -17.62
C GLY A 54 -1.26 33.50 -17.84
N GLU A 55 -1.64 33.24 -19.09
CA GLU A 55 -2.97 32.72 -19.44
C GLU A 55 -3.26 31.35 -18.82
N MET A 56 -2.28 30.44 -18.86
CA MET A 56 -2.42 29.12 -18.24
C MET A 56 -2.64 29.26 -16.73
N ARG A 57 -1.84 30.08 -16.05
CA ARG A 57 -1.98 30.34 -14.61
C ARG A 57 -3.35 30.94 -14.27
N ALA A 58 -3.86 31.85 -15.09
CA ALA A 58 -5.17 32.46 -14.90
C ALA A 58 -6.32 31.46 -15.08
N ARG A 59 -6.16 30.45 -15.95
CA ARG A 59 -7.16 29.41 -16.19
C ARG A 59 -7.06 28.24 -15.22
N THR A 60 -5.91 28.00 -14.61
CA THR A 60 -5.73 26.91 -13.66
C THR A 60 -6.31 27.25 -12.29
N VAL A 61 -7.34 26.53 -11.88
CA VAL A 61 -7.81 26.53 -10.49
C VAL A 61 -6.91 25.59 -9.68
N VAL A 62 -5.95 26.17 -8.96
CA VAL A 62 -5.13 25.41 -8.01
C VAL A 62 -6.02 25.04 -6.81
N PRO A 63 -6.15 23.75 -6.46
CA PRO A 63 -6.89 23.34 -5.28
C PRO A 63 -6.28 23.95 -4.02
N ASP A 64 -7.11 24.28 -3.04
CA ASP A 64 -6.65 24.72 -1.73
C ASP A 64 -5.60 23.74 -1.16
N SER A 65 -4.43 24.26 -0.79
CA SER A 65 -3.32 23.44 -0.32
C SER A 65 -3.67 22.71 0.98
N GLY A 66 -4.50 23.32 1.83
CA GLY A 66 -5.06 22.71 3.02
C GLY A 66 -5.93 21.49 2.69
N ARG A 67 -6.80 21.60 1.69
CA ARG A 67 -7.62 20.48 1.19
C ARG A 67 -6.76 19.33 0.65
N VAL A 68 -5.71 19.61 -0.12
CA VAL A 68 -4.81 18.58 -0.64
C VAL A 68 -4.09 17.88 0.50
N TRP A 69 -3.52 18.63 1.44
CA TRP A 69 -2.86 18.09 2.61
C TRP A 69 -3.81 17.26 3.48
N TRP A 70 -5.04 17.75 3.72
CA TRP A 70 -6.04 17.04 4.50
C TRP A 70 -6.42 15.69 3.88
N LEU A 71 -6.63 15.66 2.56
CA LEU A 71 -6.93 14.40 1.85
C LEU A 71 -5.75 13.43 1.92
N ALA A 72 -4.51 13.92 1.80
CA ALA A 72 -3.32 13.09 1.96
C ALA A 72 -3.23 12.52 3.40
N GLN A 73 -3.47 13.36 4.40
CA GLN A 73 -3.47 12.95 5.81
C GLN A 73 -4.56 11.92 6.11
N LEU A 74 -5.74 12.06 5.50
CA LEU A 74 -6.84 11.11 5.66
C LEU A 74 -6.49 9.74 5.05
N ARG A 75 -5.79 9.71 3.91
CA ARG A 75 -5.26 8.46 3.32
C ARG A 75 -4.25 7.79 4.25
N ALA A 76 -3.26 8.55 4.72
CA ALA A 76 -2.25 8.03 5.64
C ALA A 76 -2.87 7.45 6.94
N ARG A 77 -3.94 8.08 7.46
CA ARG A 77 -4.68 7.55 8.61
C ARG A 77 -5.43 6.25 8.32
N ARG A 78 -5.99 6.11 7.11
CA ARG A 78 -6.67 4.87 6.70
C ARG A 78 -5.68 3.73 6.56
N GLU A 79 -4.56 3.98 5.89
CA GLU A 79 -3.47 3.01 5.75
C GLU A 79 -2.93 2.55 7.12
N ALA A 80 -2.76 3.48 8.06
CA ALA A 80 -2.38 3.14 9.43
C ALA A 80 -3.45 2.33 10.18
N GLY A 81 -4.74 2.61 9.95
CA GLY A 81 -5.86 1.86 10.53
C GLY A 81 -5.95 0.43 10.00
N GLU A 82 -5.76 0.24 8.69
CA GLU A 82 -5.71 -1.07 8.04
C GLU A 82 -4.51 -1.89 8.55
N ALA A 83 -3.34 -1.25 8.73
CA ALA A 83 -2.18 -1.89 9.34
C ALA A 83 -2.43 -2.31 10.81
N ALA A 84 -3.15 -1.48 11.58
CA ALA A 84 -3.45 -1.76 12.99
C ALA A 84 -4.58 -2.79 13.20
N GLY A 85 -5.45 -3.02 12.22
CA GLY A 85 -6.52 -4.02 12.31
C GLY A 85 -6.01 -5.47 12.33
N ARG A 86 -4.93 -5.76 11.60
CA ARG A 86 -4.35 -7.11 11.46
C ARG A 86 -3.95 -7.79 12.79
N PRO A 87 -3.22 -7.13 13.72
CA PRO A 87 -2.86 -7.76 15.00
C PRO A 87 -4.07 -7.95 15.92
N ILE A 88 -5.09 -7.07 15.84
CA ILE A 88 -6.28 -7.16 16.68
C ILE A 88 -7.10 -8.40 16.32
N THR A 89 -7.32 -8.66 15.03
CA THR A 89 -8.01 -9.86 14.57
C THR A 89 -7.24 -11.13 14.92
N ALA A 90 -5.90 -11.11 14.83
CA ALA A 90 -5.07 -12.24 15.23
C ALA A 90 -5.19 -12.55 16.73
N ALA A 91 -5.14 -11.52 17.58
CA ALA A 91 -5.31 -11.67 19.02
C ALA A 91 -6.70 -12.21 19.38
N GLN A 92 -7.76 -11.77 18.70
CA GLN A 92 -9.13 -12.27 18.91
C GLN A 92 -9.27 -13.75 18.55
N VAL A 93 -8.68 -14.20 17.44
CA VAL A 93 -8.70 -15.61 17.03
C VAL A 93 -7.95 -16.48 18.04
N ILE A 94 -6.78 -16.05 18.50
CA ILE A 94 -5.99 -16.78 19.52
C ILE A 94 -6.78 -16.85 20.84
N ALA A 95 -7.36 -15.72 21.29
CA ALA A 95 -8.15 -15.68 22.51
C ALA A 95 -9.37 -16.62 22.43
N PHE A 96 -10.07 -16.64 21.29
CA PHE A 96 -11.20 -17.54 21.07
C PHE A 96 -10.77 -19.01 21.07
N ALA A 97 -9.66 -19.34 20.40
CA ALA A 97 -9.10 -20.70 20.41
C ALA A 97 -8.73 -21.15 21.84
N CYS A 98 -8.08 -20.29 22.63
CA CYS A 98 -7.77 -20.56 24.04
C CYS A 98 -9.03 -20.75 24.88
N ALA A 99 -10.04 -19.88 24.71
CA ALA A 99 -11.30 -19.97 25.45
C ALA A 99 -12.04 -21.28 25.16
N VAL A 100 -12.16 -21.66 23.89
CA VAL A 100 -12.77 -22.93 23.48
C VAL A 100 -11.97 -24.12 23.99
N GLY A 101 -10.63 -24.06 23.93
CA GLY A 101 -9.75 -25.10 24.46
C GLY A 101 -9.90 -25.30 25.97
N LEU A 102 -9.93 -24.21 26.75
CA LEU A 102 -10.15 -24.22 28.19
C LEU A 102 -11.53 -24.78 28.55
N LEU A 103 -12.59 -24.33 27.86
CA LEU A 103 -13.93 -24.87 28.06
C LEU A 103 -13.95 -26.37 27.76
N GLY A 104 -13.37 -26.80 26.64
CA GLY A 104 -13.23 -28.22 26.29
C GLY A 104 -12.49 -29.02 27.37
N ALA A 105 -11.41 -28.48 27.93
CA ALA A 105 -10.66 -29.11 29.01
C ALA A 105 -11.46 -29.20 30.31
N CYS A 106 -12.19 -28.15 30.69
CA CYS A 106 -13.04 -28.13 31.88
C CYS A 106 -14.20 -29.13 31.77
N PHE A 107 -14.94 -29.11 30.66
CA PHE A 107 -16.02 -30.08 30.41
C PHE A 107 -15.48 -31.51 30.25
N GLY A 108 -14.28 -31.64 29.69
CA GLY A 108 -13.60 -32.92 29.53
C GLY A 108 -13.07 -33.53 30.83
N ALA A 109 -12.61 -32.71 31.78
CA ALA A 109 -12.14 -33.15 33.09
C ALA A 109 -13.28 -33.72 33.96
N THR A 110 -14.50 -33.18 33.81
CA THR A 110 -15.65 -33.60 34.61
C THR A 110 -16.35 -34.84 34.06
N SER A 111 -16.10 -35.22 32.80
CA SER A 111 -16.77 -36.36 32.17
C SER A 111 -15.88 -37.61 32.14
N ALA A 112 -16.30 -38.66 32.86
CA ALA A 112 -15.56 -39.92 32.97
C ALA A 112 -15.38 -40.63 31.61
N TRP A 113 -16.35 -40.48 30.71
CA TRP A 113 -16.29 -41.00 29.34
C TRP A 113 -15.21 -40.30 28.51
N PHE A 114 -15.08 -38.97 28.63
CA PHE A 114 -14.07 -38.19 27.91
C PHE A 114 -12.66 -38.45 28.45
N GLN A 115 -12.49 -38.62 29.76
CA GLN A 115 -11.21 -39.05 30.37
C GLN A 115 -10.76 -40.44 29.88
N SER A 116 -11.71 -41.34 29.60
CA SER A 116 -11.42 -42.66 29.01
C SER A 116 -11.06 -42.54 27.53
N ALA A 117 -11.78 -41.70 26.78
CA ALA A 117 -11.48 -41.40 25.38
C ALA A 117 -10.11 -40.72 25.22
N LEU A 118 -9.74 -39.77 26.10
CA LEU A 118 -8.42 -39.12 26.05
C LEU A 118 -7.28 -40.09 26.34
N ARG A 119 -7.44 -40.99 27.31
CA ARG A 119 -6.44 -42.02 27.59
C ARG A 119 -6.30 -43.00 26.43
N TRP A 120 -7.41 -43.37 25.78
CA TRP A 120 -7.39 -44.20 24.58
C TRP A 120 -6.66 -43.48 23.43
N ILE A 121 -6.96 -42.21 23.18
CA ILE A 121 -6.26 -41.40 22.15
C ILE A 121 -4.77 -41.25 22.49
N ALA A 122 -4.41 -40.95 23.73
CA ALA A 122 -3.02 -40.82 24.15
C ALA A 122 -2.23 -42.13 23.95
N SER A 123 -2.84 -43.28 24.29
CA SER A 123 -2.24 -44.59 24.02
C SER A 123 -2.14 -44.93 22.53
N THR A 124 -3.05 -44.38 21.71
CA THR A 124 -3.02 -44.53 20.26
C THR A 124 -1.87 -43.70 19.68
N VAL A 125 -1.72 -42.44 20.12
CA VAL A 125 -0.66 -41.49 19.70
C VAL A 125 0.74 -41.99 20.07
N SER A 126 0.92 -42.59 21.25
CA SER A 126 2.20 -43.18 21.65
C SER A 126 2.60 -44.44 20.87
N GLY A 127 1.68 -45.02 20.08
CA GLY A 127 1.90 -46.18 19.22
C GLY A 127 1.89 -45.88 17.72
N PHE A 128 2.00 -44.60 17.31
CA PHE A 128 1.96 -44.20 15.90
C PHE A 128 3.19 -44.69 15.13
N ASP A 129 3.07 -45.85 14.50
CA ASP A 129 3.92 -46.28 13.40
C ASP A 129 3.24 -45.89 12.08
N ALA A 130 3.87 -45.00 11.30
CA ALA A 130 3.28 -44.39 10.11
C ALA A 130 2.82 -45.40 9.04
N LYS A 131 3.30 -46.65 9.11
CA LYS A 131 2.93 -47.75 8.21
C LYS A 131 1.60 -48.45 8.57
N ALA A 132 1.10 -48.30 9.80
CA ALA A 132 -0.18 -48.89 10.24
C ALA A 132 -1.42 -48.01 9.90
N LEU A 133 -1.18 -46.81 9.37
CA LEU A 133 -2.23 -45.83 9.04
C LEU A 133 -3.03 -46.18 7.77
N LEU A 134 -2.43 -46.89 6.83
CA LEU A 134 -3.09 -47.21 5.54
C LEU A 134 -4.36 -48.08 5.69
N PRO A 135 -4.36 -49.19 6.45
CA PRO A 135 -5.56 -50.04 6.59
C PRO A 135 -6.59 -49.51 7.60
N SER A 136 -6.19 -48.66 8.56
CA SER A 136 -7.10 -48.07 9.54
C SER A 136 -7.81 -46.82 9.01
N ALA A 137 -7.15 -46.04 8.16
CA ALA A 137 -7.77 -44.90 7.47
C ALA A 137 -8.88 -45.33 6.51
N THR A 138 -8.73 -46.46 5.80
CA THR A 138 -9.75 -46.97 4.86
C THR A 138 -11.02 -47.45 5.57
N ALA A 139 -10.89 -48.08 6.75
CA ALA A 139 -12.05 -48.52 7.55
C ALA A 139 -12.84 -47.34 8.13
N LEU A 140 -12.16 -46.30 8.61
CA LEU A 140 -12.79 -45.08 9.15
C LEU A 140 -13.44 -44.21 8.07
N LEU A 141 -12.84 -44.16 6.87
CA LEU A 141 -13.44 -43.51 5.69
C LEU A 141 -14.68 -44.25 5.20
N ALA A 142 -14.72 -45.58 5.32
CA ALA A 142 -15.86 -46.38 4.88
C ALA A 142 -17.09 -46.19 5.77
N GLU A 143 -16.92 -46.10 7.09
CA GLU A 143 -18.06 -45.98 8.01
C GLU A 143 -18.45 -44.53 8.31
N HIS A 144 -17.48 -43.62 8.44
CA HIS A 144 -17.72 -42.25 8.93
C HIS A 144 -17.05 -41.18 8.04
N GLY A 145 -16.89 -41.48 6.75
CA GLY A 145 -16.17 -40.65 5.79
C GLY A 145 -16.63 -39.19 5.76
N ALA A 146 -17.93 -38.91 5.85
CA ALA A 146 -18.46 -37.54 5.85
C ALA A 146 -18.07 -36.73 7.11
N LEU A 147 -18.02 -37.38 8.29
CA LEU A 147 -17.64 -36.74 9.55
C LEU A 147 -16.13 -36.49 9.63
N VAL A 148 -15.32 -37.44 9.13
CA VAL A 148 -13.86 -37.29 9.04
C VAL A 148 -13.50 -36.20 8.02
N LEU A 149 -14.17 -36.16 6.87
CA LEU A 149 -13.97 -35.09 5.88
C LEU A 149 -14.42 -33.73 6.42
N ALA A 150 -15.56 -33.66 7.12
CA ALA A 150 -16.05 -32.40 7.70
C ALA A 150 -15.13 -31.88 8.82
N THR A 151 -14.62 -32.75 9.68
CA THR A 151 -13.70 -32.36 10.75
C THR A 151 -12.33 -31.97 10.21
N ALA A 152 -11.76 -32.74 9.28
CA ALA A 152 -10.51 -32.36 8.60
C ALA A 152 -10.69 -31.06 7.79
N ALA A 153 -11.82 -30.90 7.11
CA ALA A 153 -12.19 -29.65 6.44
C ALA A 153 -12.20 -28.49 7.42
N VAL A 154 -12.88 -28.58 8.58
CA VAL A 154 -12.90 -27.48 9.56
C VAL A 154 -11.51 -27.23 10.17
N LEU A 155 -10.76 -28.28 10.50
CA LEU A 155 -9.45 -28.16 11.15
C LEU A 155 -8.37 -27.59 10.24
N PHE A 156 -8.46 -27.83 8.92
CA PHE A 156 -7.49 -27.33 7.94
C PHE A 156 -7.99 -26.10 7.18
N LEU A 157 -9.28 -25.99 6.82
CA LEU A 157 -9.83 -24.81 6.14
C LEU A 157 -9.86 -23.58 7.03
N VAL A 158 -10.15 -23.70 8.33
CA VAL A 158 -10.21 -22.51 9.20
C VAL A 158 -8.81 -21.88 9.34
N PRO A 159 -7.73 -22.62 9.65
CA PRO A 159 -6.39 -22.04 9.71
C PRO A 159 -5.85 -21.60 8.34
N THR A 160 -6.14 -22.34 7.26
CA THR A 160 -5.67 -21.96 5.91
C THR A 160 -6.44 -20.77 5.34
N ALA A 161 -7.74 -20.65 5.59
CA ALA A 161 -8.52 -19.46 5.21
C ALA A 161 -8.04 -18.23 5.99
N VAL A 162 -7.73 -18.37 7.28
CA VAL A 162 -7.14 -17.30 8.09
C VAL A 162 -5.73 -16.94 7.60
N TYR A 163 -4.90 -17.91 7.27
CA TYR A 163 -3.55 -17.69 6.74
C TYR A 163 -3.56 -17.04 5.35
N LEU A 164 -4.45 -17.49 4.44
CA LEU A 164 -4.60 -16.92 3.10
C LEU A 164 -5.25 -15.53 3.14
N ALA A 165 -6.17 -15.26 4.06
CA ALA A 165 -6.71 -13.93 4.27
C ALA A 165 -5.65 -12.95 4.82
N LEU A 166 -4.68 -13.46 5.60
CA LEU A 166 -3.58 -12.66 6.11
C LEU A 166 -2.45 -12.45 5.10
N GLY A 167 -2.23 -13.39 4.16
CA GLY A 167 -1.11 -13.39 3.21
C GLY A 167 -1.44 -12.97 1.78
N ARG A 168 -2.68 -12.57 1.45
CA ARG A 168 -3.08 -12.17 0.09
C ARG A 168 -2.87 -10.69 -0.26
N ASP A 169 -2.13 -9.94 0.55
CA ASP A 169 -1.59 -8.61 0.26
C ASP A 169 -0.20 -8.48 0.90
#